data_AF-A0A850PKM3-F1
#
_entry.id   AF-A0A850PKM3-F1
#
_cell.length_a   1.000
_cell.length_b   1.000
_cell.length_c   1.000
_cell.angle_alpha   90.00
_cell.angle_beta   90.00
_cell.angle_gamma   90.00
#
_symmetry.space_group_name_H-M   'P 1'
#
loop_
_entity.id
_entity.type
_entity.pdbx_description
1 polymer ?
#
loop_
_entity_poly.entity_id
_entity_poly.type
_entity_poly.pdbx_seq_one_letter_code
_entity_poly.pdbx_strand_id
1 'polypeptide(L)'
;MTDDIIREVNEEVQAERMRAFLRRYAGVMIAAVAVVAVAIGAWQFHAWRTRQAQEVASARYFEAVRLAQTTHVMAGTAPLSPDQTQALARFRALAADGPQGIRTLAQLRVAALATGSGDTKTALAAWEAVRN
;
A
#
# COMPACT_ATOMS: atom_id res chain seq x y z
N MET A 1 -1.58 69.73 -11.39
CA MET A 1 -2.49 69.36 -12.50
C MET A 1 -1.84 68.41 -13.50
N THR A 2 -0.54 68.54 -13.80
CA THR A 2 0.17 67.59 -14.70
C THR A 2 0.48 66.24 -14.05
N ASP A 3 0.70 66.20 -12.72
CA ASP A 3 1.03 64.96 -11.99
C ASP A 3 -0.10 63.90 -12.00
N ASP A 4 -1.37 64.33 -11.99
CA ASP A 4 -2.51 63.41 -12.01
C ASP A 4 -2.64 62.70 -13.36
N ILE A 5 -2.51 63.43 -14.47
CA ILE A 5 -2.60 62.86 -15.83
C ILE A 5 -1.49 61.83 -16.08
N ILE A 6 -0.27 62.08 -15.62
CA ILE A 6 0.85 61.13 -15.80
C ILE A 6 0.65 59.87 -14.94
N ARG A 7 0.02 60.01 -13.77
CA ARG A 7 -0.28 58.88 -12.88
C ARG A 7 -1.41 58.01 -13.42
N GLU A 8 -2.50 58.62 -13.87
CA GLU A 8 -3.67 57.92 -14.41
C GLU A 8 -3.32 57.12 -15.67
N VAL A 9 -2.52 57.72 -16.58
CA VAL A 9 -2.05 57.02 -17.79
C VAL A 9 -1.10 55.86 -17.46
N ASN A 10 -0.23 56.03 -16.46
CA ASN A 10 0.68 54.95 -16.05
C ASN A 10 -0.08 53.79 -15.37
N GLU A 11 -1.16 54.07 -14.64
CA GLU A 11 -2.02 53.05 -14.02
C GLU A 11 -2.79 52.23 -15.08
N GLU A 12 -3.34 52.86 -16.11
CA GLU A 12 -4.03 52.16 -17.20
C GLU A 12 -3.08 51.23 -17.97
N VAL A 13 -1.88 51.72 -18.31
CA VAL A 13 -0.87 50.92 -19.03
C VAL A 13 -0.36 49.75 -18.20
N GLN A 14 -0.20 49.89 -16.88
CA GLN A 14 0.15 48.77 -16.00
C GLN A 14 -0.98 47.75 -15.89
N ALA A 15 -2.22 48.20 -15.71
CA ALA A 15 -3.38 47.32 -15.60
C ALA A 15 -3.57 46.49 -16.89
N GLU A 16 -3.36 47.11 -18.05
CA GLU A 16 -3.49 46.44 -19.35
C GLU A 16 -2.40 45.39 -19.58
N ARG A 17 -1.15 45.69 -19.20
CA ARG A 17 -0.04 44.72 -19.22
C ARG A 17 -0.30 43.54 -18.28
N MET A 18 -0.80 43.81 -17.08
CA MET A 18 -1.15 42.76 -16.11
C MET A 18 -2.26 41.85 -16.65
N ARG A 19 -3.30 42.43 -17.27
CA ARG A 19 -4.41 41.69 -17.90
C ARG A 19 -3.95 40.88 -19.11
N ALA A 20 -3.06 41.40 -19.95
CA ALA A 20 -2.50 40.68 -21.09
C ALA A 20 -1.62 39.50 -20.65
N PHE A 21 -0.81 39.70 -19.61
CA PHE A 21 0.00 38.64 -19.01
C PHE A 21 -0.90 37.56 -18.39
N LEU A 22 -1.87 37.95 -17.57
CA LEU A 22 -2.86 37.03 -17.01
C LEU A 22 -3.62 36.26 -18.09
N ARG A 23 -4.10 36.90 -19.17
CA ARG A 23 -4.78 36.18 -20.26
C ARG A 23 -3.89 35.15 -20.95
N ARG A 24 -2.60 35.46 -21.13
CA ARG A 24 -1.65 34.55 -21.80
C ARG A 24 -1.23 33.38 -20.92
N TYR A 25 -1.07 33.60 -19.61
CA TYR A 25 -0.61 32.58 -18.66
C TYR A 25 -1.72 31.89 -17.88
N ALA A 26 -2.94 32.44 -17.82
CA ALA A 26 -4.07 31.83 -17.11
C ALA A 26 -4.38 30.43 -17.66
N GLY A 27 -4.35 30.25 -18.98
CA GLY A 27 -4.53 28.93 -19.58
C GLY A 27 -3.45 27.93 -19.16
N VAL A 28 -2.19 28.36 -19.10
CA VAL A 28 -1.06 27.53 -18.67
C VAL A 28 -1.16 27.18 -17.19
N MET A 29 -1.55 28.15 -16.35
CA MET A 29 -1.74 27.94 -14.91
C MET A 29 -2.88 26.96 -14.64
N ILE A 30 -4.01 27.08 -15.34
CA ILE A 30 -5.14 26.15 -15.22
C ILE A 30 -4.71 24.74 -15.66
N ALA A 31 -3.99 24.63 -16.79
CA ALA A 31 -3.47 23.35 -17.25
C ALA A 31 -2.50 22.71 -16.25
N ALA A 32 -1.60 23.50 -15.65
CA ALA A 32 -0.68 23.01 -14.63
C ALA A 32 -1.41 22.49 -13.39
N VAL A 33 -2.42 23.22 -12.90
CA VAL A 33 -3.24 22.78 -11.76
C VAL A 33 -4.00 21.49 -12.11
N ALA A 34 -4.55 21.39 -13.32
CA ALA A 34 -5.25 20.18 -13.77
C ALA A 34 -4.33 18.96 -13.81
N VAL A 35 -3.09 19.11 -14.31
CA VAL A 35 -2.09 18.03 -14.33
C VAL A 35 -1.75 17.58 -12.92
N VAL A 36 -1.52 18.50 -11.99
CA VAL A 36 -1.24 18.18 -10.58
C VAL A 36 -2.42 17.44 -9.94
N ALA A 37 -3.65 17.89 -10.18
CA ALA A 37 -4.85 17.23 -9.67
C ALA A 37 -4.99 15.79 -10.18
N VAL A 38 -4.73 15.55 -11.47
CA VAL A 38 -4.74 14.20 -12.06
C VAL A 38 -3.64 13.33 -11.45
N ALA A 39 -2.43 13.87 -11.27
CA ALA A 39 -1.32 13.13 -10.66
C ALA A 39 -1.64 12.69 -9.22
N ILE A 40 -2.21 13.60 -8.42
CA ILE A 40 -2.65 13.30 -7.04
C ILE A 40 -3.77 12.25 -7.07
N GLY A 41 -4.76 12.41 -7.96
CA GLY A 41 -5.86 11.46 -8.11
C GLY A 41 -5.39 10.04 -8.46
N ALA A 42 -4.43 9.92 -9.39
CA ALA A 42 -3.84 8.64 -9.77
C ALA A 42 -3.08 7.99 -8.61
N TRP A 43 -2.32 8.79 -7.84
CA TRP A 43 -1.60 8.30 -6.67
C TRP A 43 -2.57 7.82 -5.57
N GLN A 44 -3.62 8.59 -5.29
CA GLN A 44 -4.65 8.25 -4.31
C GLN A 44 -5.37 6.95 -4.69
N PHE A 45 -5.69 6.76 -5.97
CA PHE A 45 -6.34 5.55 -6.47
C PHE A 45 -5.45 4.31 -6.30
N HIS A 46 -4.16 4.43 -6.61
CA HIS A 46 -3.20 3.35 -6.40
C HIS A 46 -3.07 3.00 -4.90
N ALA A 47 -3.00 4.01 -4.04
CA ALA A 47 -2.95 3.84 -2.59
C ALA A 47 -4.23 3.22 -2.01
N TRP A 48 -5.40 3.53 -2.56
CA TRP A 48 -6.66 2.93 -2.13
C TRP A 48 -6.72 1.44 -2.50
N ARG A 49 -6.32 1.08 -3.73
CA ARG A 49 -6.24 -0.33 -4.16
C ARG A 49 -5.31 -1.16 -3.28
N THR A 50 -4.15 -0.62 -2.92
CA THR A 50 -3.20 -1.34 -2.06
C THR A 50 -3.75 -1.51 -0.65
N ARG A 51 -4.42 -0.51 -0.08
CA ARG A 51 -5.09 -0.63 1.23
C ARG A 51 -6.21 -1.66 1.24
N GLN A 52 -7.06 -1.67 0.21
CA GLN A 52 -8.15 -2.63 0.13
C GLN A 52 -7.65 -4.08 0.00
N ALA A 53 -6.58 -4.31 -0.76
CA ALA A 53 -5.92 -5.61 -0.83
C ALA A 53 -5.29 -6.03 0.52
N GLN A 54 -4.78 -5.07 1.29
CA GLN A 54 -4.25 -5.32 2.63
C GLN A 54 -5.32 -5.72 3.65
N GLU A 55 -6.50 -5.08 3.63
CA GLU A 55 -7.61 -5.42 4.53
C GLU A 55 -8.15 -6.84 4.27
N VAL A 56 -8.32 -7.23 3.01
CA VAL A 56 -8.77 -8.59 2.68
C VAL A 56 -7.72 -9.63 3.07
N ALA A 57 -6.44 -9.34 2.85
CA ALA A 57 -5.35 -10.24 3.21
C ALA A 57 -5.18 -10.36 4.73
N SER A 58 -5.35 -9.28 5.49
CA SER A 58 -5.27 -9.32 6.96
C SER A 58 -6.41 -10.13 7.56
N ALA A 59 -7.65 -9.97 7.07
CA ALA A 59 -8.78 -10.78 7.51
C ALA A 59 -8.55 -12.28 7.26
N ARG A 60 -8.04 -12.65 6.08
CA ARG A 60 -7.67 -14.04 5.75
C ARG A 60 -6.55 -14.57 6.66
N TYR A 61 -5.58 -13.73 6.99
CA TYR A 61 -4.51 -14.09 7.91
C TYR A 61 -5.04 -14.36 9.32
N PHE A 62 -5.91 -13.51 9.86
CA PHE A 62 -6.49 -13.73 11.20
C PHE A 62 -7.38 -14.97 11.26
N GLU A 63 -8.13 -15.27 10.20
CA GLU A 63 -8.87 -16.53 10.05
C GLU A 63 -7.93 -17.75 10.14
N ALA A 64 -6.80 -17.72 9.43
CA ALA A 64 -5.80 -18.78 9.48
C ALA A 64 -5.12 -18.90 10.86
N VAL A 65 -4.86 -17.77 11.53
CA VAL A 65 -4.36 -17.77 12.91
C VAL A 65 -5.36 -18.40 13.87
N ARG A 66 -6.65 -18.09 13.73
CA ARG A 66 -7.70 -18.70 14.56
C ARG A 66 -7.72 -20.22 14.38
N LEU A 67 -7.66 -20.70 13.13
CA LEU A 67 -7.58 -22.14 12.80
C LEU A 67 -6.33 -22.81 13.37
N ALA A 68 -5.20 -22.10 13.41
CA ALA A 68 -3.97 -22.62 14.00
C ALA A 68 -3.96 -22.59 15.54
N GLN A 69 -4.70 -21.66 16.16
CA GLN A 69 -4.75 -21.48 17.62
C GLN A 69 -5.78 -22.38 18.31
N THR A 70 -6.84 -22.80 17.61
CA THR A 70 -7.84 -23.74 18.16
C THR A 70 -7.23 -25.11 18.49
N THR A 71 -6.04 -25.40 17.98
CA THR A 71 -5.32 -26.65 18.19
C THR A 71 -3.95 -26.35 18.79
N HIS A 72 -3.73 -26.77 20.04
CA HIS A 72 -2.44 -26.63 20.72
C HIS A 72 -1.32 -27.23 19.84
N VAL A 73 -0.36 -26.39 19.44
CA VAL A 73 0.92 -26.88 18.94
C VAL A 73 1.69 -27.36 20.17
N MET A 74 1.56 -28.65 20.49
CA MET A 74 2.49 -29.29 21.41
C MET A 74 3.85 -29.26 20.72
N ALA A 75 4.79 -28.50 21.26
CA ALA A 75 6.15 -28.48 20.75
C ALA A 75 6.75 -29.89 20.92
N GLY A 76 6.91 -30.60 19.80
CA GLY A 76 7.54 -31.92 19.78
C GLY A 76 6.83 -32.88 18.85
N THR A 77 7.37 -33.06 17.63
CA THR A 77 7.20 -34.18 16.66
C THR A 77 5.80 -34.75 16.42
N ALA A 78 4.75 -34.13 16.94
CA ALA A 78 3.38 -34.57 16.74
C ALA A 78 2.94 -34.15 15.34
N PRO A 79 2.26 -35.04 14.59
CA PRO A 79 1.69 -34.67 13.29
C PRO A 79 0.71 -33.52 13.47
N LEU A 80 0.67 -32.61 12.48
CA LEU A 80 -0.28 -31.49 12.49
C LEU A 80 -1.69 -32.03 12.62
N SER A 81 -2.49 -31.36 13.45
CA SER A 81 -3.94 -31.58 13.43
C SER A 81 -4.52 -31.21 12.06
N PRO A 82 -5.69 -31.74 11.66
CA PRO A 82 -6.35 -31.37 10.40
C PRO A 82 -6.51 -29.84 10.24
N ASP A 83 -6.88 -29.16 11.32
CA ASP A 83 -7.02 -27.70 11.36
C ASP A 83 -5.68 -26.98 11.16
N GLN A 84 -4.59 -27.49 11.75
CA GLN A 84 -3.25 -26.93 11.57
C GLN A 84 -2.73 -27.15 10.14
N THR A 85 -3.08 -28.27 9.51
CA THR A 85 -2.77 -28.53 8.10
C THR A 85 -3.52 -27.57 7.19
N GLN A 86 -4.80 -27.32 7.49
CA GLN A 86 -5.60 -26.34 6.76
C GLN A 86 -5.07 -24.92 6.96
N ALA A 87 -4.68 -24.55 8.19
CA ALA A 87 -4.07 -23.26 8.49
C ALA A 87 -2.75 -23.09 7.73
N LEU A 88 -1.90 -24.12 7.70
CA LEU A 88 -0.65 -24.13 6.97
C LEU A 88 -0.87 -23.91 5.46
N ALA A 89 -1.89 -24.54 4.87
CA ALA A 89 -2.25 -24.30 3.47
C ALA A 89 -2.69 -22.84 3.23
N ARG A 90 -3.50 -22.27 4.13
CA ARG A 90 -3.92 -20.86 4.04
C ARG A 90 -2.75 -19.89 4.21
N PHE A 91 -1.81 -20.17 5.11
CA PHE A 91 -0.59 -19.37 5.26
C PHE A 91 0.30 -19.47 4.03
N ARG A 92 0.45 -20.65 3.41
CA ARG A 92 1.19 -20.78 2.14
C ARG A 92 0.57 -19.96 1.01
N ALA A 93 -0.76 -19.95 0.89
CA ALA A 93 -1.46 -19.12 -0.09
C ALA A 93 -1.21 -17.62 0.17
N LEU A 94 -1.27 -17.17 1.43
CA LEU A 94 -0.95 -15.79 1.82
C LEU A 94 0.54 -15.45 1.61
N ALA A 95 1.44 -16.42 1.76
CA ALA A 95 2.86 -16.27 1.49
C ALA A 95 3.20 -16.20 -0.02
N ALA A 96 2.31 -16.68 -0.90
CA ALA A 96 2.47 -16.54 -2.34
C ALA A 96 1.82 -15.24 -2.85
N ASP A 97 0.54 -15.04 -2.51
CA ASP A 97 -0.30 -14.03 -3.16
C ASP A 97 -0.61 -12.82 -2.27
N GLY A 98 -0.18 -12.84 -1.00
CA GLY A 98 -0.43 -11.77 -0.05
C GLY A 98 0.40 -10.51 -0.30
N PRO A 99 -0.10 -9.32 0.12
CA PRO A 99 0.67 -8.09 0.18
C PRO A 99 1.96 -8.27 0.99
N GLN A 100 3.02 -7.53 0.64
CA GLN A 100 4.38 -7.73 1.18
C GLN A 100 4.43 -7.90 2.71
N GLY A 101 3.75 -7.04 3.47
CA GLY A 101 3.74 -7.14 4.94
C GLY A 101 3.05 -8.40 5.49
N ILE A 102 1.98 -8.87 4.84
CA ILE A 102 1.27 -10.11 5.23
C ILE A 102 2.06 -11.34 4.78
N ARG A 103 2.76 -11.26 3.64
CA ARG A 103 3.57 -12.34 3.08
C ARG A 103 4.62 -12.81 4.08
N THR A 104 5.39 -11.88 4.63
CA THR A 104 6.44 -12.18 5.62
C THR A 104 5.85 -12.80 6.90
N LEU A 105 4.74 -12.26 7.40
CA LEU A 105 4.04 -12.81 8.57
C LEU A 105 3.51 -14.23 8.31
N ALA A 106 2.96 -14.48 7.13
CA ALA A 106 2.46 -15.78 6.73
C ALA A 106 3.61 -16.80 6.63
N GLN A 107 4.76 -16.43 6.06
CA GLN A 107 5.95 -17.29 6.00
C GLN A 107 6.48 -17.65 7.40
N LEU A 108 6.52 -16.69 8.32
CA LEU A 108 6.90 -16.96 9.73
C LEU A 108 5.95 -17.97 10.39
N ARG A 109 4.65 -17.90 10.10
CA ARG A 109 3.67 -18.88 10.58
C ARG A 109 3.86 -20.27 9.97
N VAL A 110 4.16 -20.35 8.67
CA VAL A 110 4.52 -21.61 8.02
C VAL A 110 5.74 -22.24 8.69
N ALA A 111 6.79 -21.44 8.95
CA ALA A 111 8.01 -21.89 9.60
C ALA A 111 7.75 -22.41 11.03
N ALA A 112 6.93 -21.68 11.80
CA ALA A 112 6.56 -22.08 13.16
C ALA A 112 5.78 -23.40 13.19
N LEU A 113 4.79 -23.57 12.31
CA LEU A 113 4.01 -24.81 12.22
C LEU A 113 4.86 -25.99 11.76
N ALA A 114 5.73 -25.79 10.77
CA ALA A 114 6.65 -26.81 10.27
C ALA A 114 7.67 -27.24 11.34
N THR A 115 8.18 -26.29 12.13
CA THR A 115 9.09 -26.59 13.25
C THR A 115 8.36 -27.39 14.33
N GLY A 116 7.12 -27.02 14.67
CA GLY A 116 6.30 -27.72 15.65
C GLY A 116 5.99 -29.18 15.26
N SER A 117 5.83 -29.45 13.96
CA SER A 117 5.58 -30.80 13.44
C SER A 117 6.83 -31.61 13.12
N GLY A 118 8.03 -31.04 13.31
CA GLY A 118 9.30 -31.70 12.95
C GLY A 118 9.65 -31.69 11.45
N ASP A 119 8.91 -30.95 10.62
CA ASP A 119 9.24 -30.75 9.20
C ASP A 119 10.31 -29.68 9.03
N THR A 120 11.56 -30.07 9.26
CA THR A 120 12.73 -29.19 9.19
C THR A 120 12.98 -28.65 7.78
N LYS A 121 12.63 -29.41 6.74
CA LYS A 121 12.81 -28.99 5.33
C LYS A 121 11.87 -27.83 4.99
N THR A 122 10.58 -27.95 5.32
CA THR A 122 9.62 -26.86 5.12
C THR A 122 9.96 -25.66 6.00
N ALA A 123 10.39 -25.90 7.25
CA ALA A 123 10.79 -24.82 8.15
C ALA A 123 11.95 -23.99 7.57
N LEU A 124 13.02 -24.66 7.11
CA LEU A 124 14.19 -23.98 6.53
C LEU A 124 13.82 -23.16 5.30
N ALA A 125 13.06 -23.74 4.36
CA ALA A 125 12.62 -23.04 3.16
C ALA A 125 11.78 -21.79 3.49
N ALA A 126 10.93 -21.86 4.51
CA ALA A 126 10.14 -20.71 4.96
C ALA A 126 11.00 -19.63 5.62
N TRP A 127 12.03 -20.02 6.40
CA TRP A 127 12.99 -19.07 6.99
C TRP A 127 13.84 -18.36 5.94
N GLU A 128 14.31 -19.09 4.92
CA GLU A 128 15.05 -18.50 3.80
C GLU A 128 14.18 -17.53 2.99
N ALA A 129 12.90 -17.86 2.81
CA ALA A 129 11.96 -17.00 2.09
C ALA A 129 11.68 -15.67 2.80
N VAL A 130 11.84 -15.60 4.12
CA VAL A 130 11.72 -14.35 4.91
C VAL A 130 12.97 -13.46 4.77
N ARG A 131 14.13 -14.07 4.52
CA ARG A 131 15.43 -13.38 4.47
C ARG A 131 15.66 -12.60 3.17
N ASN A 132 15.08 -13.06 2.05
CA ASN A 132 15.18 -12.44 0.73
C ASN A 132 14.10 -11.38 0.50
#